data_AF-A0A973XJB9-F1
#
_entry.id   AF-A0A973XJB9-F1
#
_cell.length_a   1.000
_cell.length_b   1.000
_cell.length_c   1.000
_cell.angle_alpha   90.00
_cell.angle_beta   90.00
_cell.angle_gamma   90.00
#
_symmetry.space_group_name_H-M   'P 1'
#
loop_
_entity.id
_entity.type
_entity.pdbx_description
1 polymer ?
#
loop_
_entity_poly.entity_id
_entity_poly.type
_entity_poly.pdbx_seq_one_letter_code
_entity_poly.pdbx_strand_id
1 'polypeptide(L)'
;MKQYRDIPLDVFSAFERLALAARAAGYSRYSADAVLHRVRWEAQIERGNRAFVCNNNWTSVLARWFMRKHPEADGFFELRASPNRTPHT
;
A
#
# COMPACT_ATOMS: atom_id res chain seq x y z
N MET A 1 15.81 -12.16 -3.62
CA MET A 1 14.43 -12.01 -3.07
C MET A 1 14.48 -11.05 -1.87
N LYS A 2 14.43 -9.74 -2.10
CA LYS A 2 14.36 -8.69 -1.07
C LYS A 2 13.03 -7.97 -1.25
N GLN A 3 11.95 -8.27 -0.51
CA GLN A 3 10.79 -7.38 -0.63
C GLN A 3 9.73 -7.37 0.49
N TYR A 4 10.06 -7.79 1.72
CA TYR A 4 9.18 -7.53 2.87
C TYR A 4 9.91 -7.07 4.14
N ARG A 5 11.24 -7.25 4.23
CA ARG A 5 11.99 -7.15 5.49
C ARG A 5 12.10 -5.74 6.07
N ASP A 6 11.86 -4.71 5.27
CA ASP A 6 12.08 -3.32 5.65
C ASP A 6 10.78 -2.54 5.89
N ILE A 7 9.62 -3.19 5.78
CA ILE A 7 8.32 -2.53 6.04
C ILE A 7 7.86 -2.90 7.46
N PRO A 8 7.74 -1.92 8.36
CA PRO A 8 7.25 -2.15 9.72
C PRO A 8 5.84 -2.76 9.78
N LEU A 9 5.56 -3.59 10.79
CA LEU A 9 4.27 -4.29 10.93
C LEU A 9 3.09 -3.33 11.19
N ASP A 10 3.35 -2.22 11.88
CA ASP A 10 2.36 -1.16 12.10
C ASP A 10 1.96 -0.47 10.79
N VAL A 11 2.87 -0.35 9.83
CA VAL A 11 2.57 0.15 8.47
C VAL A 11 1.62 -0.80 7.74
N PHE A 12 1.84 -2.11 7.80
CA PHE A 12 0.91 -3.10 7.23
C PHE A 12 -0.49 -2.97 7.85
N SER A 13 -0.54 -2.87 9.18
CA SER A 13 -1.80 -2.79 9.93
C SER A 13 -2.56 -1.49 9.63
N ALA A 14 -1.86 -0.36 9.60
CA ALA A 14 -2.44 0.94 9.26
C ALA A 14 -2.94 0.98 7.81
N PHE A 15 -2.14 0.46 6.88
CA PHE A 15 -2.50 0.38 5.47
C PHE A 15 -3.76 -0.47 5.25
N GLU A 16 -3.83 -1.65 5.84
CA GLU A 16 -4.98 -2.55 5.76
C GLU A 16 -6.26 -1.88 6.29
N ARG A 17 -6.19 -1.28 7.49
CA ARG A 17 -7.32 -0.60 8.10
C ARG A 17 -7.86 0.53 7.20
N LEU A 18 -6.97 1.34 6.64
CA LEU A 18 -7.34 2.46 5.77
C LEU A 18 -7.90 1.97 4.41
N ALA A 19 -7.32 0.92 3.85
CA ALA A 19 -7.81 0.29 2.62
C ALA A 19 -9.22 -0.29 2.80
N LEU A 20 -9.47 -1.00 3.91
CA LEU A 20 -10.79 -1.52 4.24
C LEU A 20 -11.79 -0.37 4.48
N ALA A 21 -11.38 0.72 5.13
CA ALA A 21 -12.23 1.89 5.31
C ALA A 21 -12.64 2.53 3.97
N ALA A 22 -11.69 2.65 3.02
CA ALA A 22 -12.01 3.13 1.67
C ALA A 22 -12.98 2.19 0.94
N ARG A 23 -12.79 0.87 1.03
CA ARG A 23 -13.72 -0.10 0.44
C ARG A 23 -15.11 -0.02 1.09
N ALA A 24 -15.19 0.10 2.42
CA ALA A 24 -16.43 0.25 3.15
C ALA A 24 -17.17 1.55 2.82
N ALA A 25 -16.45 2.60 2.41
CA ALA A 25 -17.02 3.85 1.91
C ALA A 25 -17.58 3.74 0.47
N GLY A 26 -17.51 2.57 -0.17
CA GLY A 26 -18.09 2.32 -1.48
C GLY A 26 -17.14 2.51 -2.67
N TYR A 27 -15.85 2.76 -2.42
CA TYR A 27 -14.87 2.80 -3.51
C TYR A 27 -14.64 1.38 -4.06
N SER A 28 -14.85 1.20 -5.36
CA SER A 28 -14.54 -0.05 -6.07
C SER A 28 -13.07 -0.15 -6.49
N ARG A 29 -12.42 1.00 -6.66
CA ARG A 29 -10.99 1.14 -6.98
C ARG A 29 -10.41 2.33 -6.21
N TYR A 30 -9.16 2.21 -5.75
CA TYR A 30 -8.49 3.27 -5.01
C TYR A 30 -6.97 3.30 -5.23
N SER A 31 -6.35 4.43 -4.91
CA SER A 31 -4.90 4.60 -5.03
C SER A 31 -4.19 4.03 -3.79
N ALA A 32 -3.35 3.02 -3.98
CA ALA A 32 -2.48 2.51 -2.92
C ALA A 32 -1.52 3.59 -2.40
N ASP A 33 -1.12 4.53 -3.27
CA ASP A 33 -0.24 5.63 -2.90
C ASP A 33 -0.94 6.62 -1.97
N ALA A 34 -2.23 6.90 -2.23
CA ALA A 34 -3.05 7.71 -1.35
C ALA A 34 -3.18 7.09 0.05
N VAL A 35 -3.37 5.76 0.11
CA VAL A 35 -3.40 5.03 1.39
C VAL A 35 -2.05 5.14 2.11
N LEU A 36 -0.93 4.95 1.41
CA LEU A 36 0.40 5.06 2.02
C LEU A 36 0.71 6.47 2.53
N HIS A 37 0.31 7.51 1.80
CA HIS A 37 0.43 8.90 2.26
C HIS A 37 -0.41 9.17 3.49
N ARG A 38 -1.62 8.59 3.58
CA ARG A 38 -2.41 8.67 4.80
C ARG A 38 -1.75 7.95 5.97
N VAL A 39 -1.16 6.75 5.77
CA VAL A 39 -0.36 6.08 6.81
C VAL A 39 0.78 6.97 7.30
N ARG A 40 1.51 7.61 6.37
CA ARG A 40 2.57 8.56 6.72
C ARG A 40 2.04 9.73 7.56
N TRP A 41 0.91 10.30 7.18
CA TRP A 41 0.28 11.37 7.96
C TRP A 41 -0.05 10.91 9.38
N GLU A 42 -0.68 9.75 9.55
CA GLU A 42 -1.02 9.23 10.89
C GLU A 42 0.23 9.03 11.75
N ALA A 43 1.29 8.48 11.18
CA ALA A 43 2.55 8.29 11.90
C ALA A 43 3.19 9.63 12.31
N GLN A 44 3.26 10.61 11.41
CA GLN A 44 3.95 11.87 11.66
C GLN A 44 3.14 12.85 12.53
N ILE A 45 1.83 12.96 12.25
CA ILE A 45 0.97 13.98 12.85
C ILE A 45 0.21 13.43 14.05
N GLU A 46 -0.46 12.28 13.91
CA GLU A 46 -1.34 11.74 14.97
C GLU A 46 -0.54 11.04 16.07
N ARG A 47 0.53 10.33 15.69
CA ARG A 47 1.42 9.64 16.65
C ARG A 47 2.66 10.45 17.03
N GLY A 48 2.85 11.61 16.42
CA GLY A 48 3.98 12.50 16.69
C GLY A 48 5.36 11.96 16.28
N ASN A 49 5.44 10.89 15.48
CA ASN A 49 6.71 10.33 15.02
C ASN A 49 7.24 11.10 13.80
N ARG A 50 7.79 12.29 14.05
CA ARG A 50 8.29 13.21 13.01
C ARG A 50 9.44 12.63 12.18
N ALA A 51 10.16 11.64 12.71
CA ALA A 51 11.28 10.97 12.03
C ALA A 51 10.83 9.85 11.08
N PHE A 52 9.54 9.48 11.08
CA PHE A 52 9.03 8.42 10.22
C PHE A 52 9.11 8.80 8.73
N VAL A 53 9.63 7.88 7.91
CA VAL A 53 9.78 8.03 6.47
C VAL A 53 9.16 6.83 5.75
N CYS A 54 8.26 7.09 4.80
CA CYS A 54 7.75 6.08 3.88
C CYS A 54 8.59 6.04 2.59
N ASN A 55 9.00 4.85 2.18
CA ASN A 55 9.59 4.63 0.86
C ASN A 55 8.46 4.38 -0.16
N ASN A 56 8.47 5.09 -1.29
CA ASN A 56 7.46 4.95 -2.35
C ASN A 56 7.36 3.52 -2.92
N ASN A 57 8.44 2.74 -2.83
CA ASN A 57 8.45 1.35 -3.28
C ASN A 57 7.54 0.45 -2.43
N TRP A 58 7.22 0.86 -1.20
CA TRP A 58 6.31 0.11 -0.31
C TRP A 58 4.90 0.04 -0.87
N THR A 59 4.43 1.05 -1.62
CA THR A 59 3.08 1.10 -2.20
C THR A 59 2.76 -0.18 -2.98
N SER A 60 3.67 -0.59 -3.87
CA SER A 60 3.46 -1.77 -4.72
C SER A 60 3.44 -3.08 -3.91
N VAL A 61 4.24 -3.15 -2.84
CA VAL A 61 4.34 -4.31 -1.95
C VAL A 61 3.08 -4.44 -1.11
N LEU A 62 2.66 -3.34 -0.48
CA LEU A 62 1.47 -3.24 0.36
C LEU A 62 0.19 -3.53 -0.43
N ALA A 63 0.06 -2.97 -1.64
CA ALA A 63 -1.08 -3.24 -2.52
C ALA A 63 -1.21 -4.73 -2.86
N ARG A 64 -0.12 -5.37 -3.30
CA ARG A 64 -0.11 -6.81 -3.61
C ARG A 64 -0.36 -7.66 -2.38
N TRP A 65 0.20 -7.28 -1.24
CA TRP A 65 -0.04 -8.00 0.03
C TRP A 65 -1.50 -7.91 0.44
N PHE A 66 -2.11 -6.73 0.37
CA PHE A 66 -3.52 -6.52 0.70
C PHE A 66 -4.44 -7.37 -0.18
N MET A 67 -4.29 -7.31 -1.50
CA MET A 67 -5.16 -8.07 -2.42
C MET A 67 -4.98 -9.59 -2.30
N ARG A 68 -3.80 -10.08 -1.88
CA ARG A 68 -3.62 -11.50 -1.55
C ARG A 68 -4.28 -11.89 -0.24
N LYS A 69 -4.31 -10.99 0.74
CA LYS A 69 -4.92 -11.23 2.06
C LYS A 69 -6.45 -11.12 2.01
N HIS A 70 -6.97 -10.27 1.12
CA HIS A 70 -8.40 -10.01 0.90
C HIS A 70 -8.75 -10.32 -0.57
N PRO A 71 -8.95 -11.60 -0.93
CA PRO A 71 -9.27 -11.99 -2.31
C PRO A 71 -10.54 -11.32 -2.86
N GLU A 72 -11.49 -10.97 -1.99
CA GLU A 72 -12.68 -10.20 -2.34
C GLU A 72 -12.36 -8.78 -2.82
N ALA A 73 -11.17 -8.29 -2.50
CA ALA A 73 -10.64 -6.99 -2.91
C ALA A 73 -9.60 -7.09 -4.04
N ASP A 74 -9.63 -8.19 -4.80
CA ASP A 74 -8.87 -8.27 -6.03
C ASP A 74 -9.23 -7.12 -6.98
N GLY A 75 -8.21 -6.52 -7.60
CA GLY A 75 -8.36 -5.33 -8.44
C GLY A 75 -8.70 -4.01 -7.73
N PHE A 76 -8.79 -3.99 -6.39
CA PHE A 76 -9.09 -2.76 -5.63
C PHE A 76 -8.01 -1.69 -5.81
N PHE A 77 -6.74 -2.09 -5.89
CA PHE A 77 -5.64 -1.17 -6.16
C PHE A 77 -5.24 -1.19 -7.63
N GLU A 78 -5.01 0.00 -8.19
CA GLU A 78 -4.42 0.12 -9.52
C GLU A 78 -2.94 -0.23 -9.47
N LEU A 79 -2.62 -1.44 -9.92
CA LEU A 79 -1.24 -1.84 -10.18
C LEU A 79 -0.85 -1.31 -11.56
N ARG A 80 0.12 -0.39 -11.61
CA ARG A 80 0.72 0.00 -12.89
C ARG A 80 1.41 -1.23 -13.48
N ALA A 81 0.97 -1.67 -14.66
CA ALA A 81 1.75 -2.57 -15.48
C ALA A 81 3.03 -1.83 -15.90
N SER A 82 4.21 -2.36 -15.56
CA SER A 82 5.45 -1.81 -16.10
C SER A 82 5.44 -2.01 -17.62
N PRO A 83 5.49 -0.95 -18.46
CA PRO A 83 5.23 -1.08 -19.89
C PRO A 83 6.29 -1.85 -20.68
N ASN A 84 7.36 -2.35 -20.07
CA ASN A 84 8.45 -2.95 -20.84
C ASN A 84 9.26 -3.96 -20.03
N ARG A 85 9.03 -5.24 -20.29
CA ARG A 85 10.09 -6.25 -20.24
C ARG A 85 10.08 -6.89 -21.62
N THR A 86 10.58 -6.16 -22.62
CA THR A 86 10.90 -6.76 -23.92
C THR A 86 11.88 -7.91 -23.64
N PRO A 87 11.62 -9.13 -24.13
CA PRO A 87 12.65 -10.16 -24.17
C PRO A 87 13.77 -9.60 -25.05
N HIS A 88 14.97 -9.45 -24.52
CA HIS A 88 16.15 -9.42 -25.38
C HIS A 88 16.31 -10.86 -25.86
N THR A 89 15.88 -11.11 -27.09
CA THR A 89 16.22 -12.33 -27.86
C THR A 89 17.65 -12.22 -28.35
#